data_AF-A0A7X7KZR4-F1
#
_entry.id   AF-A0A7X7KZR4-F1
#
_cell.length_a   1.000
_cell.length_b   1.000
_cell.length_c   1.000
_cell.angle_alpha   90.00
_cell.angle_beta   90.00
_cell.angle_gamma   90.00
#
_symmetry.space_group_name_H-M   'P 1'
#
loop_
_entity.id
_entity.type
_entity.pdbx_description
1 polymer ?
#
loop_
_entity_poly.entity_id
_entity_poly.type
_entity_poly.pdbx_seq_one_letter_code
_entity_poly.pdbx_strand_id
1 'polypeptide(L)'
;GPPSGNPIGGRSGTRGGSLRIANAKTLVKGCGFVGNRVISHGDGSPVYVGGTVAVSDSSGGSVFQNCAFVGNEAYGGTGNGASAGVLVYLNSDTATCAFTNCTFAYNGSYMGNGGALCVYRGKTYVRNSIFHGDVVAATQTFINWGGPYTGHELYVSKAVSTSPGTGIEVDYSILPSLESPYVVDGADLGRVLLGGNVGTADPLLMTNACAITISSQIPSFAIKPVGINFHLQGKGGYLDEITGERVTRLAGGARAGDSPAIAAGDPLSDCSKQPSGKRVNLGFYGNTPWASVAVGQQFLLIIR
;
A
#
# COMPACT_ATOMS: atom_id res chain seq x y z
N GLY A 1 1.56 -8.66 -27.66
CA GLY A 1 1.51 -7.31 -27.08
C GLY A 1 1.50 -7.45 -25.57
N PRO A 2 2.22 -6.60 -24.81
CA PRO A 2 2.21 -6.70 -23.35
C PRO A 2 0.81 -6.35 -22.80
N PRO A 3 0.39 -6.94 -21.67
CA PRO A 3 -0.92 -6.70 -21.10
C PRO A 3 -1.02 -5.23 -20.69
N SER A 4 -1.90 -4.49 -21.38
CA SER A 4 -2.36 -3.20 -20.91
C SER A 4 -3.07 -3.41 -19.57
N GLY A 5 -2.58 -2.78 -18.49
CA GLY A 5 -3.33 -2.70 -17.23
C GLY A 5 -4.77 -2.26 -17.51
N ASN A 6 -5.73 -2.76 -16.73
CA ASN A 6 -7.16 -2.49 -16.91
C ASN A 6 -7.39 -0.97 -16.87
N PRO A 7 -7.57 -0.28 -18.02
CA PRO A 7 -7.87 1.13 -18.01
C PRO A 7 -9.38 1.22 -17.88
N ILE A 8 -9.90 0.96 -16.68
CA ILE A 8 -11.27 1.39 -16.38
C ILE A 8 -11.18 2.90 -16.22
N GLY A 9 -11.18 3.60 -17.36
CA GLY A 9 -11.16 5.05 -17.42
C GLY A 9 -12.38 5.58 -16.68
N GLY A 10 -12.17 6.05 -15.46
CA GLY A 10 -13.21 6.63 -14.65
C GLY A 10 -13.68 7.97 -15.25
N ARG A 11 -15.00 8.17 -15.31
CA ARG A 11 -15.60 9.49 -15.47
C ARG A 11 -15.57 10.23 -14.12
N SER A 12 -16.08 11.46 -14.09
CA SER A 12 -16.28 12.18 -12.83
C SER A 12 -17.05 11.32 -11.82
N GLY A 13 -16.63 11.34 -10.55
CA GLY A 13 -17.29 10.55 -9.49
C GLY A 13 -16.75 9.13 -9.27
N THR A 14 -15.65 8.73 -9.92
CA THR A 14 -15.14 7.34 -9.81
C THR A 14 -14.52 7.05 -8.44
N ARG A 15 -15.06 6.04 -7.75
CA ARG A 15 -14.54 5.52 -6.48
C ARG A 15 -14.19 4.05 -6.63
N GLY A 16 -12.93 3.67 -6.40
CA GLY A 16 -12.46 2.29 -6.52
C GLY A 16 -12.25 1.87 -7.98
N GLY A 17 -11.07 2.12 -8.55
CA GLY A 17 -10.78 1.75 -9.93
C GLY A 17 -10.70 0.24 -10.19
N SER A 18 -10.48 -0.55 -9.14
CA SER A 18 -10.53 -2.02 -9.17
C SER A 18 -11.64 -2.56 -8.26
N LEU A 19 -11.76 -2.04 -7.05
CA LEU A 19 -12.74 -2.50 -6.07
C LEU A 19 -13.36 -1.33 -5.30
N ARG A 20 -14.68 -1.29 -5.25
CA ARG A 20 -15.45 -0.40 -4.37
C ARG A 20 -16.25 -1.22 -3.38
N ILE A 21 -16.02 -0.97 -2.10
CA ILE A 21 -16.78 -1.52 -0.98
C ILE A 21 -17.61 -0.39 -0.39
N ALA A 22 -18.93 -0.52 -0.46
CA ALA A 22 -19.87 0.46 0.05
C ALA A 22 -21.03 -0.25 0.76
N ASN A 23 -21.38 0.22 1.96
CA ASN A 23 -22.46 -0.31 2.80
C ASN A 23 -22.34 -1.82 3.12
N ALA A 24 -21.13 -2.37 3.11
CA ALA A 24 -20.89 -3.76 3.43
C ALA A 24 -19.55 -3.94 4.14
N LYS A 25 -19.54 -4.71 5.23
CA LYS A 25 -18.30 -5.19 5.84
C LYS A 25 -17.70 -6.29 4.97
N THR A 26 -16.43 -6.19 4.62
CA THR A 26 -15.78 -7.16 3.72
C THR A 26 -14.45 -7.63 4.27
N LEU A 27 -14.17 -8.93 4.12
CA LEU A 27 -12.84 -9.51 4.25
C LEU A 27 -12.26 -9.72 2.85
N VAL A 28 -11.14 -9.06 2.56
CA VAL A 28 -10.36 -9.25 1.33
C VAL A 28 -9.06 -9.94 1.72
N LYS A 29 -8.77 -11.09 1.11
CA LYS A 29 -7.62 -11.90 1.50
C LYS A 29 -6.86 -12.46 0.31
N GLY A 30 -5.53 -12.32 0.32
CA GLY A 30 -4.67 -12.90 -0.72
C GLY A 30 -4.79 -12.22 -2.08
N CYS A 31 -5.29 -10.97 -2.13
CA CYS A 31 -5.57 -10.27 -3.39
C CYS A 31 -4.42 -9.33 -3.78
N GLY A 32 -4.04 -9.34 -5.06
CA GLY A 32 -3.13 -8.38 -5.65
C GLY A 32 -3.89 -7.34 -6.50
N PHE A 33 -3.77 -6.07 -6.13
CA PHE A 33 -4.24 -4.91 -6.87
C PHE A 33 -3.04 -4.23 -7.51
N VAL A 34 -2.75 -4.61 -8.76
CA VAL A 34 -1.48 -4.32 -9.41
C VAL A 34 -1.69 -3.56 -10.72
N GLY A 35 -1.00 -2.43 -10.91
CA GLY A 35 -1.02 -1.70 -12.17
C GLY A 35 -2.38 -1.12 -12.55
N ASN A 36 -3.25 -0.85 -11.57
CA ASN A 36 -4.55 -0.26 -11.82
C ASN A 36 -4.39 1.24 -12.03
N ARG A 37 -5.23 1.80 -12.91
CA ARG A 37 -5.24 3.24 -13.16
C ARG A 37 -6.62 3.80 -12.87
N VAL A 38 -6.68 4.77 -11.96
CA VAL A 38 -7.92 5.42 -11.54
C VAL A 38 -7.88 6.87 -11.98
N ILE A 39 -8.78 7.24 -12.88
CA ILE A 39 -8.96 8.65 -13.26
C ILE A 39 -10.24 9.11 -12.61
N SER A 40 -10.18 10.18 -11.81
CA SER A 40 -11.40 10.84 -11.37
C SER A 40 -11.33 12.33 -11.61
N HIS A 41 -12.19 12.79 -12.51
CA HIS A 41 -12.49 14.21 -12.65
C HIS A 41 -13.46 14.62 -11.54
N GLY A 42 -13.42 15.89 -11.13
CA GLY A 42 -14.45 16.42 -10.25
C GLY A 42 -15.81 16.33 -10.94
N ASP A 43 -16.84 15.92 -10.20
CA ASP A 43 -18.25 16.04 -10.60
C ASP A 43 -18.89 17.34 -10.05
N GLY A 44 -18.07 18.25 -9.50
CA GLY A 44 -18.54 19.45 -8.80
C GLY A 44 -19.01 19.17 -7.37
N SER A 45 -19.01 17.92 -6.93
CA SER A 45 -19.22 17.55 -5.54
C SER A 45 -17.88 17.59 -4.80
N PRO A 46 -17.82 18.01 -3.51
CA PRO A 46 -16.64 17.84 -2.65
C PRO A 46 -16.35 16.36 -2.33
N VAL A 47 -16.92 15.45 -3.11
CA VAL A 47 -16.87 14.02 -2.91
C VAL A 47 -15.48 13.54 -3.27
N TYR A 48 -14.78 13.07 -2.26
CA TYR A 48 -13.50 12.41 -2.36
C TYR A 48 -13.61 11.18 -3.24
N VAL A 49 -12.89 11.22 -4.35
CA VAL A 49 -12.93 10.23 -5.42
C VAL A 49 -11.54 9.69 -5.67
N GLY A 50 -11.45 8.38 -5.91
CA GLY A 50 -10.20 7.70 -6.17
C GLY A 50 -10.06 6.37 -5.41
N GLY A 51 -8.81 5.94 -5.25
CA GLY A 51 -8.44 4.64 -4.72
C GLY A 51 -8.49 3.58 -5.80
N THR A 52 -7.43 2.79 -5.97
CA THR A 52 -7.55 1.49 -6.65
C THR A 52 -8.58 0.64 -5.91
N VAL A 53 -8.52 0.68 -4.58
CA VAL A 53 -9.58 0.18 -3.71
C VAL A 53 -10.18 1.34 -2.92
N ALA A 54 -11.51 1.40 -2.87
CA ALA A 54 -12.25 2.37 -2.05
C ALA A 54 -13.15 1.65 -1.05
N VAL A 55 -13.00 1.96 0.24
CA VAL A 55 -13.84 1.48 1.34
C VAL A 55 -14.65 2.66 1.87
N SER A 56 -15.97 2.58 1.80
CA SER A 56 -16.81 3.76 2.03
C SER A 56 -18.13 3.48 2.73
N ASP A 57 -18.77 4.56 3.20
CA ASP A 57 -20.11 4.55 3.79
C ASP A 57 -20.17 3.60 5.01
N SER A 58 -21.22 2.78 5.12
CA SER A 58 -21.44 1.87 6.27
C SER A 58 -20.58 0.60 6.22
N SER A 59 -19.37 0.66 5.65
CA SER A 59 -18.46 -0.48 5.47
C SER A 59 -17.46 -0.67 6.63
N GLY A 60 -17.75 -0.09 7.79
CA GLY A 60 -16.95 -0.23 9.00
C GLY A 60 -16.76 -1.70 9.39
N GLY A 61 -15.57 -2.02 9.88
CA GLY A 61 -15.11 -3.37 10.20
C GLY A 61 -14.48 -4.12 9.03
N SER A 62 -14.31 -3.50 7.86
CA SER A 62 -13.65 -4.17 6.72
C SER A 62 -12.18 -4.49 7.01
N VAL A 63 -11.70 -5.61 6.49
CA VAL A 63 -10.36 -6.16 6.76
C VAL A 63 -9.70 -6.60 5.47
N PHE A 64 -8.42 -6.25 5.32
CA PHE A 64 -7.53 -6.69 4.25
C PHE A 64 -6.40 -7.50 4.87
N GLN A 65 -6.20 -8.72 4.38
CA GLN A 65 -5.18 -9.65 4.87
C GLN A 65 -4.36 -10.18 3.70
N ASN A 66 -3.04 -10.09 3.77
CA ASN A 66 -2.19 -10.60 2.70
C ASN A 66 -2.61 -9.99 1.35
N CYS A 67 -2.72 -8.66 1.29
CA CYS A 67 -3.09 -7.93 0.07
C CYS A 67 -1.93 -7.07 -0.43
N ALA A 68 -1.77 -6.99 -1.75
CA ALA A 68 -0.78 -6.15 -2.40
C ALA A 68 -1.48 -5.01 -3.15
N PHE A 69 -1.01 -3.77 -2.96
CA PHE A 69 -1.45 -2.58 -3.67
C PHE A 69 -0.20 -1.97 -4.30
N VAL A 70 0.10 -2.37 -5.54
CA VAL A 70 1.42 -2.11 -6.13
C VAL A 70 1.36 -1.54 -7.53
N GLY A 71 2.15 -0.48 -7.76
CA GLY A 71 2.27 0.11 -9.09
C GLY A 71 0.97 0.72 -9.60
N ASN A 72 0.07 1.11 -8.70
CA ASN A 72 -1.20 1.70 -9.08
C ASN A 72 -1.04 3.20 -9.34
N GLU A 73 -1.87 3.75 -10.20
CA GLU A 73 -1.92 5.16 -10.53
C GLU A 73 -3.30 5.73 -10.15
N ALA A 74 -3.31 6.93 -9.58
CA ALA A 74 -4.53 7.72 -9.52
C ALA A 74 -4.32 9.16 -9.98
N TYR A 75 -5.31 9.69 -10.69
CA TYR A 75 -5.39 11.09 -11.11
C TYR A 75 -6.60 11.75 -10.44
N GLY A 76 -6.35 12.77 -9.62
CA GLY A 76 -7.38 13.65 -9.04
C GLY A 76 -7.54 14.91 -9.90
N GLY A 77 -8.76 15.24 -10.32
CA GLY A 77 -9.03 16.57 -10.87
C GLY A 77 -8.76 17.67 -9.83
N THR A 78 -8.61 18.92 -10.28
CA THR A 78 -8.48 20.11 -9.43
C THR A 78 -9.48 20.09 -8.25
N GLY A 79 -8.97 20.09 -7.02
CA GLY A 79 -9.77 20.15 -5.79
C GLY A 79 -10.25 18.80 -5.24
N ASN A 80 -9.91 17.68 -5.88
CA ASN A 80 -10.31 16.35 -5.43
C ASN A 80 -9.09 15.51 -5.06
N GLY A 81 -8.99 15.09 -3.81
CA GLY A 81 -7.91 14.22 -3.39
C GLY A 81 -8.14 12.78 -3.82
N ALA A 82 -7.34 12.31 -4.77
CA ALA A 82 -7.26 10.90 -5.15
C ALA A 82 -6.22 10.15 -4.31
N SER A 83 -6.40 8.83 -4.19
CA SER A 83 -5.37 7.93 -3.69
C SER A 83 -5.08 6.84 -4.70
N ALA A 84 -3.82 6.46 -4.86
CA ALA A 84 -3.44 5.47 -5.86
C ALA A 84 -3.62 4.03 -5.34
N GLY A 85 -3.22 3.74 -4.11
CA GLY A 85 -3.48 2.46 -3.44
C GLY A 85 -4.92 2.37 -2.92
N VAL A 86 -5.16 2.85 -1.69
CA VAL A 86 -6.43 2.65 -0.97
C VAL A 86 -7.00 3.95 -0.43
N LEU A 87 -8.30 4.14 -0.66
CA LEU A 87 -9.12 5.20 -0.07
C LEU A 87 -10.05 4.62 1.00
N VAL A 88 -10.04 5.20 2.21
CA VAL A 88 -10.99 4.91 3.29
C VAL A 88 -11.82 6.15 3.61
N TYR A 89 -13.13 6.05 3.43
CA TYR A 89 -14.09 7.13 3.69
C TYR A 89 -15.39 6.60 4.31
N LEU A 90 -15.32 6.25 5.60
CA LEU A 90 -16.43 5.63 6.32
C LEU A 90 -17.48 6.64 6.79
N ASN A 91 -18.68 6.17 7.15
CA ASN A 91 -19.79 7.01 7.60
C ASN A 91 -19.64 7.59 9.03
N SER A 92 -18.59 7.21 9.77
CA SER A 92 -18.33 7.64 11.15
C SER A 92 -16.82 7.66 11.44
N ASP A 93 -16.39 8.58 12.31
CA ASP A 93 -15.00 8.73 12.75
C ASP A 93 -14.53 7.55 13.60
N THR A 94 -15.44 6.77 14.17
CA THR A 94 -15.14 5.58 14.99
C THR A 94 -15.25 4.26 14.23
N ALA A 95 -15.81 4.28 13.01
CA ALA A 95 -15.89 3.09 12.17
C ALA A 95 -14.48 2.65 11.76
N THR A 96 -14.22 1.35 11.70
CA THR A 96 -12.85 0.84 11.56
C THR A 96 -12.55 0.23 10.19
N CYS A 97 -11.30 0.26 9.77
CA CYS A 97 -10.78 -0.55 8.66
C CYS A 97 -9.42 -1.14 9.09
N ALA A 98 -9.06 -2.34 8.66
CA ALA A 98 -7.80 -2.97 9.07
C ALA A 98 -7.03 -3.57 7.90
N PHE A 99 -5.70 -3.42 7.93
CA PHE A 99 -4.75 -3.98 6.98
C PHE A 99 -3.70 -4.79 7.75
N THR A 100 -3.53 -6.06 7.38
CA THR A 100 -2.55 -6.95 8.02
C THR A 100 -1.80 -7.73 6.96
N ASN A 101 -0.47 -7.78 7.08
CA ASN A 101 0.39 -8.42 6.09
C ASN A 101 0.14 -7.84 4.68
N CYS A 102 -0.01 -6.51 4.58
CA CYS A 102 -0.25 -5.85 3.31
C CYS A 102 1.02 -5.19 2.77
N THR A 103 1.18 -5.17 1.45
CA THR A 103 2.25 -4.41 0.79
C THR A 103 1.63 -3.29 -0.01
N PHE A 104 1.98 -2.06 0.32
CA PHE A 104 1.74 -0.88 -0.47
C PHE A 104 3.08 -0.46 -1.05
N ALA A 105 3.20 -0.44 -2.37
CA ALA A 105 4.46 -0.07 -2.97
C ALA A 105 4.28 0.59 -4.33
N TYR A 106 5.13 1.56 -4.61
CA TYR A 106 5.29 2.12 -5.96
C TYR A 106 3.99 2.67 -6.57
N ASN A 107 3.02 3.09 -5.76
CA ASN A 107 1.82 3.71 -6.27
C ASN A 107 2.09 5.20 -6.55
N GLY A 108 1.51 5.73 -7.61
CA GLY A 108 1.66 7.13 -8.03
C GLY A 108 0.34 7.86 -8.00
N SER A 109 0.21 8.88 -7.15
CA SER A 109 -0.95 9.77 -7.16
C SER A 109 -0.58 11.10 -7.79
N TYR A 110 -1.31 11.50 -8.84
CA TYR A 110 -1.21 12.80 -9.45
C TYR A 110 -2.36 13.70 -9.03
N MET A 111 -2.03 14.90 -8.55
CA MET A 111 -3.01 15.85 -8.01
C MET A 111 -3.93 15.22 -6.95
N GLY A 112 -3.42 14.21 -6.24
CA GLY A 112 -4.11 13.52 -5.18
C GLY A 112 -3.40 13.67 -3.84
N ASN A 113 -3.95 13.01 -2.82
CA ASN A 113 -3.61 13.27 -1.43
C ASN A 113 -2.75 12.17 -0.80
N GLY A 114 -2.68 10.96 -1.38
CA GLY A 114 -1.81 9.89 -0.85
C GLY A 114 -1.52 8.78 -1.86
N GLY A 115 -0.25 8.37 -1.94
CA GLY A 115 0.19 7.31 -2.85
C GLY A 115 -0.32 5.93 -2.39
N ALA A 116 -0.02 5.53 -1.16
CA ALA A 116 -0.39 4.20 -0.67
C ALA A 116 -1.76 4.13 0.04
N LEU A 117 -1.97 4.86 1.14
CA LEU A 117 -3.18 4.79 1.95
C LEU A 117 -3.68 6.17 2.34
N CYS A 118 -4.93 6.46 2.01
CA CYS A 118 -5.59 7.73 2.28
C CYS A 118 -6.85 7.49 3.11
N VAL A 119 -6.94 8.14 4.28
CA VAL A 119 -8.09 8.06 5.19
C VAL A 119 -8.74 9.43 5.33
N TYR A 120 -9.95 9.54 4.81
CA TYR A 120 -10.77 10.75 4.97
C TYR A 120 -11.64 10.71 6.20
N ARG A 121 -12.14 9.53 6.56
CA ARG A 121 -13.02 9.35 7.71
C ARG A 121 -12.97 7.93 8.24
N GLY A 122 -12.94 7.81 9.56
CA GLY A 122 -12.85 6.55 10.28
C GLY A 122 -11.45 6.23 10.77
N LYS A 123 -11.34 5.11 11.50
CA LYS A 123 -10.12 4.67 12.15
C LYS A 123 -9.51 3.47 11.43
N THR A 124 -8.30 3.63 10.92
CA THR A 124 -7.60 2.59 10.16
C THR A 124 -6.45 2.01 10.96
N TYR A 125 -6.39 0.69 11.05
CA TYR A 125 -5.30 -0.04 11.70
C TYR A 125 -4.42 -0.72 10.66
N VAL A 126 -3.11 -0.57 10.77
CA VAL A 126 -2.14 -1.21 9.88
C VAL A 126 -1.11 -1.95 10.72
N ARG A 127 -0.92 -3.24 10.41
CA ARG A 127 0.02 -4.09 11.13
C ARG A 127 0.75 -5.02 10.17
N ASN A 128 1.99 -5.38 10.49
CA ASN A 128 2.78 -6.34 9.72
C ASN A 128 2.92 -5.97 8.23
N SER A 129 2.90 -4.68 7.90
CA SER A 129 2.75 -4.22 6.52
C SER A 129 3.97 -3.45 6.04
N ILE A 130 4.06 -3.27 4.71
CA ILE A 130 5.16 -2.58 4.04
C ILE A 130 4.58 -1.41 3.26
N PHE A 131 5.27 -0.27 3.35
CA PHE A 131 5.05 0.95 2.56
C PHE A 131 6.38 1.31 1.89
N HIS A 132 6.40 1.48 0.57
CA HIS A 132 7.65 1.71 -0.11
C HIS A 132 7.54 2.27 -1.53
N GLY A 133 8.20 3.41 -1.76
CA GLY A 133 8.44 3.93 -3.09
C GLY A 133 7.19 4.54 -3.73
N ASP A 134 6.17 4.80 -2.92
CA ASP A 134 4.98 5.52 -3.32
C ASP A 134 5.32 6.99 -3.56
N VAL A 135 4.60 7.63 -4.50
CA VAL A 135 4.85 9.00 -4.92
C VAL A 135 3.55 9.78 -5.05
N VAL A 136 3.60 11.06 -4.67
CA VAL A 136 2.55 12.02 -4.95
C VAL A 136 3.16 13.15 -5.77
N ALA A 137 2.56 13.46 -6.92
CA ALA A 137 3.03 14.49 -7.83
C ALA A 137 1.96 15.56 -8.07
N ALA A 138 2.36 16.82 -8.09
CA ALA A 138 1.49 17.94 -8.43
C ALA A 138 1.81 18.51 -9.82
N THR A 139 0.80 19.04 -10.51
CA THR A 139 1.04 20.16 -11.45
C THR A 139 1.04 21.49 -10.72
N GLN A 140 1.82 22.41 -11.30
CA GLN A 140 2.28 23.71 -10.79
C GLN A 140 1.22 24.72 -10.27
N THR A 141 -0.07 24.40 -10.23
CA THR A 141 -1.11 25.37 -9.83
C THR A 141 -1.64 25.20 -8.39
N PHE A 142 -1.26 24.14 -7.67
CA PHE A 142 -1.57 23.99 -6.23
C PHE A 142 -0.47 24.52 -5.29
N ILE A 143 0.49 25.30 -5.81
CA ILE A 143 1.56 25.94 -5.03
C ILE A 143 1.00 26.94 -3.99
N ASN A 144 -0.24 27.41 -4.17
CA ASN A 144 -0.88 28.37 -3.25
C ASN A 144 -1.48 27.76 -1.97
N TRP A 145 -1.41 26.44 -1.77
CA TRP A 145 -1.81 25.78 -0.50
C TRP A 145 -0.61 25.31 0.35
N GLY A 146 0.57 25.89 0.13
CA GLY A 146 1.56 26.15 1.19
C GLY A 146 2.11 24.96 2.00
N GLY A 147 2.34 23.78 1.41
CA GLY A 147 3.03 22.69 2.10
C GLY A 147 3.98 21.91 1.19
N PRO A 148 5.17 21.47 1.68
CA PRO A 148 6.04 20.57 0.94
C PRO A 148 5.31 19.25 0.65
N TYR A 149 5.51 18.70 -0.55
CA TYR A 149 4.89 17.44 -1.02
C TYR A 149 5.34 16.27 -0.15
N THR A 150 4.49 15.95 0.82
CA THR A 150 4.72 15.03 1.91
C THR A 150 3.52 14.07 1.97
N GLY A 151 3.63 12.91 2.61
CA GLY A 151 2.49 11.99 2.73
C GLY A 151 2.30 11.01 1.59
N HIS A 152 3.40 10.62 0.93
CA HIS A 152 3.33 9.67 -0.17
C HIS A 152 2.82 8.28 0.28
N GLU A 153 3.12 7.91 1.52
CA GLU A 153 2.68 6.62 2.06
C GLU A 153 1.29 6.74 2.71
N LEU A 154 1.15 7.69 3.64
CA LEU A 154 -0.07 7.83 4.42
C LEU A 154 -0.62 9.25 4.34
N TYR A 155 -1.93 9.36 4.18
CA TYR A 155 -2.62 10.64 4.24
C TYR A 155 -3.86 10.54 5.11
N VAL A 156 -4.05 11.54 5.98
CA VAL A 156 -5.28 11.74 6.76
C VAL A 156 -5.84 13.11 6.47
N SER A 157 -7.10 13.19 6.04
CA SER A 157 -7.74 14.46 5.66
C SER A 157 -8.34 15.22 6.83
N LYS A 158 -8.29 16.56 6.76
CA LYS A 158 -9.04 17.50 7.59
C LYS A 158 -10.54 17.52 7.29
N ALA A 159 -10.89 17.29 6.03
CA ALA A 159 -12.05 17.97 5.45
C ALA A 159 -13.42 17.43 5.88
N VAL A 160 -13.48 16.27 6.55
CA VAL A 160 -14.74 15.63 6.94
C VAL A 160 -14.78 15.12 8.39
N SER A 161 -13.64 15.13 9.10
CA SER A 161 -13.64 14.66 10.47
C SER A 161 -14.29 15.69 11.37
N THR A 162 -15.31 15.30 12.14
CA THR A 162 -15.94 16.17 13.13
C THR A 162 -15.51 15.83 14.56
N SER A 163 -14.69 14.79 14.72
CA SER A 163 -14.18 14.27 15.99
C SER A 163 -12.74 13.76 15.84
N PRO A 164 -11.95 13.69 16.93
CA PRO A 164 -10.59 13.13 16.94
C PRO A 164 -10.50 11.61 16.65
N GLY A 165 -11.59 10.97 16.23
CA GLY A 165 -11.64 9.53 15.95
C GLY A 165 -10.97 9.12 14.64
N THR A 166 -10.90 10.02 13.66
CA THR A 166 -10.32 9.72 12.35
C THR A 166 -8.80 9.62 12.42
N GLY A 167 -8.23 8.57 11.83
CA GLY A 167 -6.78 8.44 11.78
C GLY A 167 -6.29 7.09 11.32
N ILE A 168 -4.96 6.98 11.30
CA ILE A 168 -4.23 5.76 10.98
C ILE A 168 -3.36 5.39 12.19
N GLU A 169 -3.45 4.15 12.64
CA GLU A 169 -2.56 3.58 13.65
C GLU A 169 -1.72 2.49 12.97
N VAL A 170 -0.41 2.68 12.93
CA VAL A 170 0.55 1.78 12.27
C VAL A 170 1.47 1.17 13.33
N ASP A 171 1.65 -0.14 13.31
CA ASP A 171 2.61 -0.82 14.20
C ASP A 171 3.19 -2.06 13.51
N TYR A 172 4.35 -2.54 13.97
CA TYR A 172 5.07 -3.67 13.36
C TYR A 172 5.11 -3.61 11.83
N SER A 173 5.48 -2.46 11.28
CA SER A 173 5.44 -2.21 9.84
C SER A 173 6.69 -1.43 9.42
N ILE A 174 7.00 -1.41 8.12
CA ILE A 174 8.11 -0.61 7.60
C ILE A 174 7.57 0.56 6.77
N LEU A 175 8.12 1.74 7.05
CA LEU A 175 7.98 2.97 6.26
C LEU A 175 9.34 3.35 5.66
N PRO A 176 9.41 4.13 4.57
CA PRO A 176 10.69 4.56 4.01
C PRO A 176 11.45 5.55 4.89
N SER A 177 10.75 6.36 5.69
CA SER A 177 11.31 7.30 6.66
C SER A 177 10.29 7.60 7.77
N LEU A 178 10.74 8.22 8.87
CA LEU A 178 9.84 8.77 9.90
C LEU A 178 9.64 10.29 9.77
N GLU A 179 10.54 10.98 9.07
CA GLU A 179 10.54 12.44 9.02
C GLU A 179 9.37 13.01 8.22
N SER A 180 8.88 12.28 7.20
CA SER A 180 7.74 12.74 6.42
C SER A 180 7.00 11.67 5.57
N PRO A 181 6.80 10.42 6.04
CA PRO A 181 6.07 9.42 5.26
C PRO A 181 4.56 9.75 5.15
N TYR A 182 4.06 10.62 6.02
CA TYR A 182 2.64 10.91 6.16
C TYR A 182 2.32 12.40 6.11
N VAL A 183 1.08 12.73 5.75
CA VAL A 183 0.47 14.05 5.93
C VAL A 183 -0.80 13.91 6.74
N VAL A 184 -0.92 14.78 7.74
CA VAL A 184 -2.18 15.05 8.43
C VAL A 184 -2.59 16.47 8.04
N ASP A 185 -3.60 16.57 7.19
CA ASP A 185 -4.22 17.86 6.92
C ASP A 185 -5.09 18.22 8.13
N GLY A 186 -4.82 19.35 8.80
CA GLY A 186 -5.53 19.81 10.00
C GLY A 186 -5.15 19.10 11.31
N ALA A 187 -4.24 19.73 12.07
CA ALA A 187 -3.58 19.17 13.25
C ALA A 187 -4.50 18.73 14.42
N ASP A 188 -5.77 19.17 14.45
CA ASP A 188 -6.61 19.03 15.65
C ASP A 188 -7.60 17.85 15.63
N LEU A 189 -7.87 17.23 14.47
CA LEU A 189 -8.96 16.24 14.32
C LEU A 189 -8.58 14.93 13.61
N GLY A 190 -7.52 14.93 12.80
CA GLY A 190 -6.95 13.71 12.20
C GLY A 190 -5.63 13.35 12.90
N ARG A 191 -5.28 12.06 12.93
CA ARG A 191 -3.98 11.64 13.47
C ARG A 191 -3.36 10.45 12.73
N VAL A 192 -2.04 10.46 12.65
CA VAL A 192 -1.24 9.26 12.36
C VAL A 192 -0.47 8.91 13.63
N LEU A 193 -0.72 7.71 14.16
CA LEU A 193 -0.02 7.17 15.31
C LEU A 193 0.92 6.06 14.83
N LEU A 194 2.21 6.28 14.97
CA LEU A 194 3.23 5.27 14.74
C LEU A 194 3.56 4.58 16.07
N GLY A 195 3.30 3.28 16.13
CA GLY A 195 3.67 2.43 17.25
C GLY A 195 5.19 2.28 17.36
N GLY A 196 5.65 1.87 18.54
CA GLY A 196 7.09 1.74 18.83
C GLY A 196 7.82 0.68 18.00
N ASN A 197 7.11 -0.16 17.24
CA ASN A 197 7.70 -1.21 16.40
C ASN A 197 7.64 -0.88 14.90
N VAL A 198 7.41 0.39 14.55
CA VAL A 198 7.54 0.86 13.17
C VAL A 198 9.02 1.05 12.84
N GLY A 199 9.51 0.31 11.85
CA GLY A 199 10.89 0.40 11.36
C GLY A 199 11.00 1.30 10.13
N THR A 200 12.21 1.80 9.88
CA THR A 200 12.55 2.48 8.62
C THR A 200 13.71 1.80 7.93
N ALA A 201 13.44 1.22 6.77
CA ALA A 201 14.45 0.62 5.93
C ALA A 201 13.91 0.39 4.53
N ASP A 202 14.80 0.14 3.57
CA ASP A 202 14.40 -0.44 2.30
C ASP A 202 13.94 -1.90 2.54
N PRO A 203 12.69 -2.27 2.18
CA PRO A 203 12.19 -3.63 2.35
C PRO A 203 12.87 -4.63 1.39
N LEU A 204 13.70 -4.18 0.46
CA LEU A 204 14.38 -5.00 -0.55
C LEU A 204 13.39 -5.92 -1.28
N LEU A 205 12.34 -5.34 -1.85
CA LEU A 205 11.41 -6.11 -2.70
C LEU A 205 12.18 -6.68 -3.89
N MET A 206 11.86 -7.92 -4.29
CA MET A 206 12.41 -8.60 -5.46
C MET A 206 11.91 -7.99 -6.79
N THR A 207 11.25 -6.84 -6.74
CA THR A 207 10.86 -6.09 -7.94
C THR A 207 12.08 -5.35 -8.48
N ASN A 208 12.35 -5.51 -9.78
CA ASN A 208 13.40 -4.73 -10.43
C ASN A 208 12.95 -3.27 -10.56
N ALA A 209 13.75 -2.30 -10.11
CA ALA A 209 13.43 -0.87 -10.25
C ALA A 209 13.17 -0.46 -11.72
N CYS A 210 13.82 -1.12 -12.69
CA CYS A 210 13.56 -0.90 -14.12
C CYS A 210 12.19 -1.41 -14.59
N ALA A 211 11.49 -2.23 -13.80
CA ALA A 211 10.12 -2.66 -14.08
C ALA A 211 9.09 -1.58 -13.75
N ILE A 212 9.50 -0.46 -13.13
CA ILE A 212 8.63 0.63 -12.72
C ILE A 212 9.17 1.93 -13.33
N THR A 213 8.77 2.19 -14.56
CA THR A 213 9.05 3.49 -15.20
C THR A 213 7.99 4.49 -14.79
N ILE A 214 8.36 5.43 -13.92
CA ILE A 214 7.54 6.62 -13.64
C ILE A 214 7.88 7.66 -14.71
N SER A 215 7.11 7.69 -15.80
CA SER A 215 7.30 8.70 -16.84
C SER A 215 6.70 10.04 -16.40
N SER A 216 7.55 11.05 -16.18
CA SER A 216 7.14 12.43 -15.90
C SER A 216 6.67 13.20 -17.14
N GLN A 217 6.76 12.61 -18.34
CA GLN A 217 6.56 13.30 -19.62
C GLN A 217 5.15 13.17 -20.21
N ILE A 218 4.22 12.51 -19.51
CA ILE A 218 2.82 12.42 -19.94
C ILE A 218 1.98 13.04 -18.82
N PRO A 219 0.84 13.70 -19.10
CA PRO A 219 -0.17 14.00 -18.08
C PRO A 219 -0.80 12.74 -17.41
N SER A 220 -0.12 11.59 -17.51
CA SER A 220 -0.40 10.31 -16.89
C SER A 220 0.89 9.69 -16.37
N PHE A 221 0.90 9.29 -15.10
CA PHE A 221 1.93 8.46 -14.50
C PHE A 221 1.77 7.05 -15.04
N ALA A 222 2.19 6.79 -16.28
CA ALA A 222 2.06 5.47 -16.86
C ALA A 222 3.03 4.49 -16.18
N ILE A 223 2.67 4.01 -14.99
CA ILE A 223 3.34 2.91 -14.32
C ILE A 223 2.97 1.67 -15.13
N LYS A 224 3.94 1.11 -15.83
CA LYS A 224 3.79 -0.14 -16.57
C LYS A 224 4.52 -1.24 -15.80
N PRO A 225 3.85 -1.86 -14.83
CA PRO A 225 4.48 -2.95 -14.13
C PRO A 225 4.67 -4.15 -15.05
N VAL A 226 5.92 -4.54 -15.29
CA VAL A 226 6.25 -5.79 -15.99
C VAL A 226 7.07 -6.66 -15.04
N GLY A 227 6.53 -7.81 -14.64
CA GLY A 227 7.23 -8.73 -13.75
C GLY A 227 7.42 -8.18 -12.33
N ILE A 228 6.37 -7.59 -11.73
CA ILE A 228 6.46 -7.21 -10.32
C ILE A 228 6.52 -8.45 -9.46
N ASN A 229 7.42 -8.42 -8.49
CA ASN A 229 7.66 -9.48 -7.55
C ASN A 229 7.68 -8.90 -6.14
N PHE A 230 6.63 -9.17 -5.37
CA PHE A 230 6.46 -8.62 -4.02
C PHE A 230 7.19 -9.43 -2.95
N HIS A 231 7.92 -10.47 -3.34
CA HIS A 231 8.74 -11.23 -2.40
C HIS A 231 9.86 -10.36 -1.86
N LEU A 232 10.25 -10.64 -0.62
CA LEU A 232 11.39 -9.99 0.00
C LEU A 232 12.67 -10.63 -0.51
N GLN A 233 13.72 -9.84 -0.67
CA GLN A 233 15.04 -10.37 -0.94
C GLN A 233 15.55 -11.10 0.29
N GLY A 234 15.84 -12.39 0.14
CA GLY A 234 16.49 -13.20 1.16
C GLY A 234 17.50 -14.12 0.50
N LYS A 235 18.64 -14.33 1.14
CA LYS A 235 19.72 -15.20 0.64
C LYS A 235 19.27 -16.66 0.52
N GLY A 236 18.32 -17.10 1.34
CA GLY A 236 17.72 -18.43 1.17
C GLY A 236 16.61 -18.44 0.12
N GLY A 237 16.15 -17.29 -0.36
CA GLY A 237 15.17 -17.15 -1.43
C GLY A 237 13.72 -17.30 -0.97
N TYR A 238 12.84 -17.57 -1.91
CA TYR A 238 11.43 -17.90 -1.68
C TYR A 238 10.98 -19.01 -2.66
N LEU A 239 9.81 -19.60 -2.43
CA LEU A 239 9.18 -20.51 -3.39
C LEU A 239 8.16 -19.72 -4.22
N ASP A 240 8.32 -19.72 -5.54
CA ASP A 240 7.38 -19.07 -6.45
C ASP A 240 6.02 -19.76 -6.39
N GLU A 241 4.96 -18.99 -6.20
CA GLU A 241 3.62 -19.53 -6.01
C GLU A 241 2.98 -20.10 -7.28
N ILE A 242 3.51 -19.77 -8.46
CA ILE A 242 3.01 -20.24 -9.75
C ILE A 242 3.79 -21.47 -10.20
N THR A 243 5.13 -21.40 -10.15
CA THR A 243 5.99 -22.47 -10.68
C THR A 243 6.42 -23.47 -9.63
N GLY A 244 6.37 -23.11 -8.34
CA GLY A 244 6.92 -23.91 -7.24
C GLY A 244 8.45 -23.90 -7.18
N GLU A 245 9.13 -23.18 -8.08
CA GLU A 245 10.58 -23.12 -8.11
C GLU A 245 11.14 -22.24 -7.00
N ARG A 246 12.31 -22.61 -6.48
CA ARG A 246 13.02 -21.78 -5.50
C ARG A 246 13.77 -20.66 -6.22
N VAL A 247 13.41 -19.41 -5.92
CA VAL A 247 14.08 -18.22 -6.43
C VAL A 247 14.98 -17.63 -5.36
N THR A 248 16.30 -17.61 -5.60
CA THR A 248 17.29 -17.15 -4.61
C THR A 248 17.90 -15.78 -4.93
N ARG A 249 17.84 -15.32 -6.18
CA ARG A 249 18.23 -13.97 -6.63
C ARG A 249 17.53 -13.59 -7.93
N LEU A 250 17.35 -12.30 -8.16
CA LEU A 250 17.03 -11.77 -9.49
C LEU A 250 18.26 -11.85 -10.40
N ALA A 251 18.06 -12.26 -11.65
CA ALA A 251 19.05 -12.06 -12.71
C ALA A 251 19.18 -10.56 -12.97
N GLY A 252 20.29 -9.93 -12.55
CA GLY A 252 20.60 -8.53 -12.89
C GLY A 252 21.13 -7.61 -11.80
N GLY A 253 21.34 -8.07 -10.56
CA GLY A 253 22.03 -7.28 -9.53
C GLY A 253 21.28 -7.28 -8.20
N ALA A 254 21.56 -8.27 -7.36
CA ALA A 254 21.06 -8.29 -5.99
C ALA A 254 21.81 -7.23 -5.15
N ARG A 255 21.07 -6.43 -4.39
CA ARG A 255 21.66 -5.68 -3.28
C ARG A 255 22.22 -6.71 -2.29
N ALA A 256 23.35 -6.46 -1.62
CA ALA A 256 23.89 -7.44 -0.68
C ALA A 256 23.03 -7.48 0.60
N GLY A 257 22.50 -8.65 0.98
CA GLY A 257 21.85 -8.84 2.29
C GLY A 257 20.49 -9.55 2.26
N ASP A 258 19.97 -9.80 3.45
CA ASP A 258 18.59 -10.20 3.69
C ASP A 258 17.74 -8.95 3.95
N SER A 259 16.50 -8.97 3.49
CA SER A 259 15.53 -7.92 3.75
C SER A 259 15.29 -7.75 5.25
N PRO A 260 15.26 -6.50 5.76
CA PRO A 260 14.89 -6.23 7.14
C PRO A 260 13.41 -6.53 7.44
N ALA A 261 12.60 -6.79 6.41
CA ALA A 261 11.20 -7.17 6.55
C ALA A 261 10.99 -8.68 6.80
N ILE A 262 12.04 -9.50 6.70
CA ILE A 262 11.97 -10.93 7.02
C ILE A 262 11.96 -11.09 8.55
N ALA A 263 11.01 -11.86 9.08
CA ALA A 263 10.81 -12.13 10.51
C ALA A 263 10.71 -10.87 11.39
N ALA A 264 10.15 -9.77 10.86
CA ALA A 264 10.06 -8.48 11.53
C ALA A 264 8.65 -8.11 12.05
N GLY A 265 7.62 -8.90 11.72
CA GLY A 265 6.24 -8.66 12.15
C GLY A 265 5.99 -8.99 13.61
N ASP A 266 4.81 -8.67 14.12
CA ASP A 266 4.41 -8.83 15.52
C ASP A 266 4.73 -10.25 16.08
N PRO A 267 5.48 -10.37 17.19
CA PRO A 267 5.79 -11.64 17.85
C PRO A 267 4.57 -12.48 18.25
N LEU A 268 3.40 -11.85 18.40
CA LEU A 268 2.15 -12.53 18.72
C LEU A 268 1.38 -12.98 17.47
N SER A 269 1.82 -12.59 16.28
CA SER A 269 1.19 -13.03 15.04
C SER A 269 1.50 -14.50 14.76
N ASP A 270 0.49 -15.21 14.27
CA ASP A 270 0.70 -16.54 13.70
C ASP A 270 1.70 -16.46 12.54
N CYS A 271 2.75 -17.27 12.64
CA CYS A 271 3.76 -17.46 11.60
C CYS A 271 3.93 -18.95 11.24
N SER A 272 2.96 -19.80 11.61
CA SER A 272 3.04 -21.26 11.44
C SER A 272 3.06 -21.72 9.98
N LYS A 273 2.60 -20.86 9.05
CA LYS A 273 2.49 -21.22 7.63
C LYS A 273 3.69 -20.78 6.80
N GLN A 274 4.57 -19.95 7.35
CA GLN A 274 5.72 -19.46 6.59
C GLN A 274 6.96 -20.33 6.77
N PRO A 275 7.81 -20.40 5.74
CA PRO A 275 9.03 -21.19 5.75
C PRO A 275 10.15 -20.59 6.65
N SER A 276 9.90 -19.62 7.52
CA SER A 276 11.00 -19.08 8.33
C SER A 276 10.49 -18.35 9.55
N GLY A 277 11.37 -18.14 10.53
CA GLY A 277 11.14 -17.20 11.61
C GLY A 277 10.38 -17.72 12.82
N LYS A 278 10.56 -17.02 13.93
CA LYS A 278 9.64 -17.03 15.09
C LYS A 278 8.60 -15.90 15.01
N ARG A 279 8.64 -15.14 13.92
CA ARG A 279 7.87 -13.92 13.68
C ARG A 279 7.50 -13.90 12.21
N VAL A 280 6.34 -13.32 11.92
CA VAL A 280 5.84 -13.22 10.55
C VAL A 280 6.72 -12.29 9.71
N ASN A 281 6.93 -12.62 8.43
CA ASN A 281 7.48 -11.66 7.47
C ASN A 281 6.47 -10.52 7.26
N LEU A 282 6.93 -9.30 7.04
CA LEU A 282 6.03 -8.20 6.72
C LEU A 282 5.52 -8.34 5.28
N GLY A 283 4.37 -7.73 5.01
CA GLY A 283 3.82 -7.59 3.66
C GLY A 283 3.06 -8.81 3.13
N PHE A 284 2.74 -8.76 1.84
CA PHE A 284 1.80 -9.66 1.14
C PHE A 284 1.99 -11.15 1.45
N TYR A 285 3.22 -11.65 1.40
CA TYR A 285 3.53 -13.07 1.62
C TYR A 285 3.74 -13.46 3.10
N GLY A 286 3.58 -12.54 4.05
CA GLY A 286 3.69 -12.84 5.48
C GLY A 286 2.71 -13.94 5.94
N ASN A 287 3.20 -14.93 6.70
CA ASN A 287 2.42 -16.11 7.11
C ASN A 287 1.82 -16.90 5.93
N THR A 288 2.55 -16.97 4.82
CA THR A 288 2.22 -17.84 3.69
C THR A 288 3.38 -18.81 3.41
N PRO A 289 3.13 -19.98 2.80
CA PRO A 289 4.18 -20.92 2.40
C PRO A 289 5.21 -20.32 1.44
N TRP A 290 4.88 -19.20 0.80
CA TRP A 290 5.69 -18.54 -0.21
C TRP A 290 6.57 -17.44 0.37
N ALA A 291 6.52 -17.17 1.68
CA ALA A 291 7.32 -16.12 2.28
C ALA A 291 8.83 -16.35 2.09
N SER A 292 9.59 -15.28 1.88
CA SER A 292 11.05 -15.35 1.77
C SER A 292 11.73 -15.85 3.05
N VAL A 293 12.94 -16.41 2.90
CA VAL A 293 13.75 -16.92 4.00
C VAL A 293 15.14 -16.27 4.02
N ALA A 294 15.62 -15.91 5.22
CA ALA A 294 16.98 -15.43 5.45
C ALA A 294 17.98 -16.61 5.55
N VAL A 295 19.29 -16.37 5.34
CA VAL A 295 20.31 -17.43 5.53
C VAL A 295 20.46 -17.76 7.02
N GLY A 296 20.50 -19.06 7.33
CA GLY A 296 20.61 -19.59 8.70
C GLY A 296 19.34 -20.25 9.23
N GLN A 297 18.21 -20.08 8.53
CA GLN A 297 16.98 -20.83 8.79
C GLN A 297 16.84 -21.93 7.73
N GLN A 298 17.72 -22.94 7.79
CA GLN A 298 17.59 -24.12 6.93
C GLN A 298 16.54 -25.05 7.50
N PHE A 299 15.59 -25.47 6.66
CA PHE A 299 14.81 -26.67 6.93
C PHE A 299 15.65 -27.91 6.64
N LEU A 300 15.70 -28.81 7.61
CA LEU A 300 15.98 -30.21 7.33
C LEU A 300 14.75 -30.78 6.61
N LEU A 301 14.86 -30.98 5.30
CA LEU A 301 13.89 -31.77 4.55
C LEU A 301 14.08 -33.24 4.92
N ILE A 302 13.21 -33.80 5.77
CA ILE A 302 13.11 -35.24 5.96
C ILE A 302 12.13 -35.75 4.89
N ILE A 303 12.66 -36.31 3.81
CA ILE A 303 11.87 -37.13 2.89
C ILE A 303 11.67 -38.48 3.61
N ARG A 304 10.41 -38.89 3.80
CA ARG A 304 10.04 -40.26 4.18
C ARG A 304 9.58 -41.01 2.95
#